data_AF-A0A2V4BZB5-F1
#
_entry.id   AF-A0A2V4BZB5-F1
#
_cell.length_a   1.000
_cell.length_b   1.000
_cell.length_c   1.000
_cell.angle_alpha   90.00
_cell.angle_beta   90.00
_cell.angle_gamma   90.00
#
_symmetry.space_group_name_H-M   'P 1'
#
loop_
_entity.id
_entity.type
_entity.pdbx_description
1 polymer ?
#
loop_
_entity_poly.entity_id
_entity_poly.type
_entity_poly.pdbx_seq_one_letter_code
_entity_poly.pdbx_strand_id
1 'polypeptide(L)'
;MLNKGLRDEEKIRIDNVLKTLRTLVFIPQPLDHLQIAEIENQLKEFALNIETLVDYSNEDLITLLMRLHFDWEQLEQFADFLMDFSKVENYNFEDKALAVYQYIQSESKVFSFGVNSKIASAKAKK
;
A
#
# COMPACT_ATOMS: atom_id res chain seq x y z
N MET A 1 29.96 8.48 3.13
CA MET A 1 28.91 8.78 4.13
C MET A 1 27.86 9.78 3.62
N LEU A 2 27.61 9.85 2.29
CA LEU A 2 26.58 10.72 1.71
C LEU A 2 25.19 10.07 1.60
N ASN A 3 25.09 8.74 1.69
CA ASN A 3 23.82 8.02 1.43
C ASN A 3 22.97 7.72 2.66
N LYS A 4 23.48 7.89 3.89
CA LYS A 4 22.71 7.52 5.10
C LYS A 4 21.62 8.55 5.40
N GLY A 5 21.94 9.84 5.35
CA GLY A 5 20.97 10.92 5.58
C GLY A 5 19.83 10.92 4.56
N LEU A 6 20.16 10.80 3.27
CA LEU A 6 19.15 10.76 2.19
C LEU A 6 18.18 9.57 2.33
N ARG A 7 18.70 8.40 2.72
CA ARG A 7 17.87 7.20 2.94
C ARG A 7 16.97 7.34 4.16
N ASP A 8 17.46 7.97 5.23
CA ASP A 8 16.67 8.22 6.44
C ASP A 8 15.54 9.23 6.14
N GLU A 9 15.82 10.27 5.34
CA GLU A 9 14.81 11.24 4.87
C GLU A 9 13.74 10.58 3.99
N GLU A 10 14.13 9.71 3.06
CA GLU A 10 13.20 8.98 2.20
C GLU A 10 12.29 8.05 3.01
N LYS A 11 12.86 7.33 3.99
CA LYS A 11 12.08 6.49 4.90
C LYS A 11 11.05 7.31 5.67
N ILE A 12 11.46 8.43 6.26
CA ILE A 12 10.57 9.33 7.01
C ILE A 12 9.45 9.86 6.10
N ARG A 13 9.76 10.20 4.85
CA ARG A 13 8.77 10.66 3.87
C ARG A 13 7.72 9.58 3.60
N ILE A 14 8.16 8.35 3.32
CA ILE A 14 7.25 7.21 3.07
C ILE A 14 6.37 6.95 4.30
N ASP A 15 6.95 6.92 5.51
CA ASP A 15 6.22 6.72 6.76
C ASP A 15 5.14 7.79 6.97
N ASN A 16 5.44 9.06 6.65
CA ASN A 16 4.49 10.15 6.82
C ASN A 16 3.32 10.04 5.83
N VAL A 17 3.58 9.70 4.57
CA VAL A 17 2.54 9.51 3.56
C VAL A 17 1.65 8.31 3.93
N LEU A 18 2.25 7.19 4.34
CA LEU A 18 1.51 6.00 4.78
C LEU A 18 0.65 6.28 6.01
N LYS A 19 1.17 7.04 6.99
CA LYS A 19 0.36 7.50 8.14
C LYS A 19 -0.86 8.28 7.70
N THR A 20 -0.70 9.24 6.77
CA THR A 20 -1.82 10.02 6.25
C THR A 20 -2.84 9.12 5.55
N LEU A 21 -2.39 8.26 4.61
CA LEU A 21 -3.27 7.31 3.91
C LEU A 21 -4.05 6.41 4.87
N ARG A 22 -3.42 5.97 5.96
CA ARG A 22 -4.03 5.10 6.97
C ARG A 22 -5.00 5.82 7.91
N THR A 23 -4.96 7.15 7.98
CA THR A 23 -5.97 7.94 8.72
C THR A 23 -7.28 8.10 7.95
N LEU A 24 -7.26 7.82 6.64
CA LEU A 24 -8.46 7.88 5.81
C LEU A 24 -9.41 6.75 6.16
N VAL A 25 -10.69 7.10 6.37
CA VAL A 25 -11.73 6.13 6.71
C VAL A 25 -12.51 5.77 5.44
N PHE A 26 -12.38 4.51 5.03
CA PHE A 26 -13.07 3.98 3.86
C PHE A 26 -14.35 3.24 4.26
N ILE A 27 -15.46 3.66 3.67
CA ILE A 27 -16.79 3.05 3.83
C ILE A 27 -17.33 2.61 2.45
N PRO A 28 -18.31 1.69 2.40
CA PRO A 28 -18.93 1.24 1.15
C PRO A 28 -19.86 2.28 0.51
N GLN A 29 -19.27 3.41 0.11
CA GLN A 29 -19.91 4.51 -0.61
C GLN A 29 -18.91 5.09 -1.62
N PRO A 30 -19.38 5.80 -2.66
CA PRO A 30 -18.50 6.51 -3.57
C PRO A 30 -17.70 7.60 -2.82
N LEU A 31 -16.46 7.82 -3.23
CA LEU A 31 -15.67 8.93 -2.71
C LEU A 31 -16.20 10.26 -3.23
N ASP A 32 -16.20 11.28 -2.36
CA ASP A 32 -16.39 12.65 -2.79
C ASP A 32 -15.10 13.23 -3.42
N HIS A 33 -15.23 14.40 -4.07
CA HIS A 33 -14.11 15.05 -4.74
C HIS A 33 -12.94 15.43 -3.81
N LEU A 34 -13.22 15.73 -2.54
CA LEU A 34 -12.18 16.08 -1.56
C LEU A 34 -11.41 14.83 -1.13
N GLN A 35 -12.10 13.72 -0.91
CA GLN A 35 -11.50 12.44 -0.59
C GLN A 35 -10.64 11.93 -1.75
N ILE A 36 -11.15 12.01 -2.98
CA ILE A 36 -10.37 11.66 -4.18
C ILE A 36 -9.11 12.53 -4.25
N ALA A 37 -9.24 13.84 -4.11
CA ALA A 37 -8.09 14.76 -4.16
C ALA A 37 -7.05 14.45 -3.08
N GLU A 38 -7.48 14.11 -1.86
CA GLU A 38 -6.57 13.76 -0.77
C GLU A 38 -5.81 12.47 -1.09
N ILE A 39 -6.50 11.40 -1.52
CA ILE A 39 -5.88 10.13 -1.90
C ILE A 39 -4.89 10.34 -3.05
N GLU A 40 -5.31 11.07 -4.08
CA GLU A 40 -4.48 11.43 -5.23
C GLU A 40 -3.21 12.18 -4.82
N ASN A 41 -3.32 13.15 -3.91
CA ASN A 41 -2.17 13.90 -3.43
C ASN A 41 -1.17 13.02 -2.67
N GLN A 42 -1.66 12.11 -1.82
CA GLN A 42 -0.79 11.17 -1.12
C GLN A 42 -0.17 10.14 -2.08
N LEU A 43 -0.93 9.60 -3.04
CA LEU A 43 -0.40 8.61 -4.00
C LEU A 43 0.67 9.20 -4.93
N LYS A 44 0.59 10.49 -5.27
CA LYS A 44 1.60 11.16 -6.11
C LYS A 44 3.00 11.11 -5.50
N GLU A 45 3.10 11.11 -4.16
CA GLU A 45 4.38 10.93 -3.46
C GLU A 45 5.03 9.56 -3.74
N PHE A 46 4.26 8.59 -4.24
CA PHE A 46 4.73 7.28 -4.67
C PHE A 46 4.72 7.10 -6.18
N ALA A 47 4.66 8.21 -6.95
CA ALA A 47 4.47 8.17 -8.40
C ALA A 47 3.23 7.36 -8.83
N LEU A 48 2.20 7.37 -7.99
CA LEU A 48 0.92 6.71 -8.19
C LEU A 48 -0.21 7.75 -8.26
N ASN A 49 -1.35 7.29 -8.74
CA ASN A 49 -2.67 7.90 -8.64
C ASN A 49 -3.70 6.76 -8.65
N ILE A 50 -4.98 7.06 -8.52
CA ILE A 50 -6.02 6.01 -8.49
C ILE A 50 -6.05 5.24 -9.82
N GLU A 51 -5.92 5.92 -10.95
CA GLU A 51 -5.93 5.33 -12.30
C GLU A 51 -4.78 4.33 -12.50
N THR A 52 -3.55 4.76 -12.28
CA THR A 52 -2.35 3.91 -12.35
C THR A 52 -2.40 2.78 -11.34
N LEU A 53 -2.95 3.02 -10.14
CA LEU A 53 -3.15 1.97 -9.16
C LEU A 53 -4.12 0.91 -9.66
N VAL A 54 -5.17 1.27 -10.41
CA VAL A 54 -6.07 0.30 -11.07
C VAL A 54 -5.34 -0.45 -12.18
N ASP A 55 -4.62 0.27 -13.04
CA ASP A 55 -3.98 -0.25 -14.24
C ASP A 55 -2.77 -1.15 -13.96
N TYR A 56 -2.07 -0.92 -12.84
CA TYR A 56 -0.91 -1.72 -12.49
C TYR A 56 -1.26 -3.19 -12.30
N SER A 57 -0.41 -4.07 -12.86
CA SER A 57 -0.38 -5.46 -12.45
C SER A 57 0.16 -5.58 -11.02
N ASN A 58 -0.09 -6.71 -10.37
CA ASN A 58 0.43 -6.96 -9.02
C ASN A 58 1.98 -6.90 -9.00
N GLU A 59 2.62 -7.45 -10.04
CA GLU A 59 4.08 -7.49 -10.16
C GLU A 59 4.69 -6.11 -10.40
N ASP A 60 4.06 -5.30 -11.25
CA ASP A 60 4.52 -3.94 -11.55
C ASP A 60 4.40 -3.04 -10.32
N LEU A 61 3.29 -3.15 -9.57
CA LEU A 61 3.10 -2.41 -8.32
C LEU A 61 4.18 -2.78 -7.30
N ILE A 62 4.43 -4.07 -7.06
CA ILE A 62 5.49 -4.51 -6.15
C ILE A 62 6.86 -3.99 -6.62
N THR A 63 7.13 -4.09 -7.92
CA THR A 63 8.38 -3.59 -8.51
C THR A 63 8.58 -2.09 -8.27
N LEU A 64 7.51 -1.29 -8.41
CA LEU A 64 7.54 0.14 -8.12
C LEU A 64 7.85 0.40 -6.64
N LEU A 65 7.13 -0.25 -5.71
CA LEU A 65 7.32 -0.06 -4.27
C LEU A 65 8.75 -0.41 -3.83
N MET A 66 9.34 -1.47 -4.39
CA MET A 66 10.73 -1.86 -4.11
C MET A 66 11.75 -0.87 -4.68
N ARG A 67 11.47 -0.29 -5.85
CA ARG A 67 12.30 0.79 -6.42
C ARG A 67 12.24 2.06 -5.60
N LEU A 68 11.11 2.33 -4.94
CA LEU A 68 10.93 3.42 -3.98
C LEU A 68 11.45 3.06 -2.58
N HIS A 69 12.18 1.95 -2.43
CA HIS A 69 12.85 1.57 -1.20
C HIS A 69 11.92 1.36 0.01
N PHE A 70 10.67 0.95 -0.23
CA PHE A 70 9.77 0.55 0.86
C PHE A 70 10.39 -0.61 1.64
N ASP A 71 10.41 -0.49 2.97
CA ASP A 71 10.74 -1.61 3.83
C ASP A 71 9.52 -2.52 4.08
N TRP A 72 9.73 -3.64 4.78
CA TRP A 72 8.69 -4.64 5.00
C TRP A 72 7.48 -4.09 5.77
N GLU A 73 7.71 -3.19 6.73
CA GLU A 73 6.64 -2.59 7.51
C GLU A 73 5.85 -1.61 6.65
N GLN A 74 6.54 -0.82 5.82
CA GLN A 74 5.93 0.11 4.88
C GLN A 74 5.11 -0.61 3.80
N LEU A 75 5.61 -1.74 3.27
CA LEU A 75 4.85 -2.60 2.36
C LEU A 75 3.59 -3.14 3.03
N GLU A 76 3.70 -3.60 4.28
CA GLU A 76 2.54 -4.10 5.03
C GLU A 76 1.50 -3.00 5.25
N GLN A 77 1.93 -1.78 5.63
CA GLN A 77 1.06 -0.62 5.82
C GLN A 77 0.39 -0.18 4.50
N PHE A 78 1.10 -0.25 3.38
CA PHE A 78 0.53 0.05 2.07
C PHE A 78 -0.52 -0.98 1.66
N ALA A 79 -0.24 -2.28 1.85
CA ALA A 79 -1.21 -3.34 1.59
C ALA A 79 -2.46 -3.23 2.50
N ASP A 80 -2.25 -2.83 3.75
CA ASP A 80 -3.30 -2.52 4.71
C ASP A 80 -4.21 -1.38 4.21
N PHE A 81 -3.61 -0.31 3.67
CA PHE A 81 -4.34 0.76 2.99
C PHE A 81 -5.13 0.24 1.79
N LEU A 82 -4.56 -0.59 0.92
CA LEU A 82 -5.26 -1.15 -0.25
C LEU A 82 -6.46 -2.01 0.15
N MET A 83 -6.34 -2.83 1.21
CA MET A 83 -7.45 -3.61 1.74
C MET A 83 -8.59 -2.72 2.24
N ASP A 84 -8.26 -1.65 2.96
CA ASP A 84 -9.27 -0.72 3.46
C ASP A 84 -9.90 0.09 2.32
N PHE A 85 -9.11 0.54 1.34
CA PHE A 85 -9.61 1.28 0.18
C PHE A 85 -10.53 0.42 -0.70
N SER A 86 -10.33 -0.91 -0.72
CA SER A 86 -11.22 -1.84 -1.44
C SER A 86 -12.64 -1.93 -0.87
N LYS A 87 -12.92 -1.29 0.28
CA LYS A 87 -14.29 -1.15 0.81
C LYS A 87 -15.11 -0.14 0.02
N VAL A 88 -14.46 0.81 -0.66
CA VAL A 88 -15.11 1.89 -1.40
C VAL A 88 -15.80 1.33 -2.63
N GLU A 89 -16.98 1.86 -2.95
CA GLU A 89 -17.71 1.46 -4.15
C GLU A 89 -16.87 1.68 -5.42
N ASN A 90 -16.91 0.73 -6.34
CA ASN A 90 -16.19 0.74 -7.63
C ASN A 90 -14.66 0.60 -7.56
N TYR A 91 -14.07 0.42 -6.38
CA TYR A 91 -12.64 0.13 -6.24
C TYR A 91 -12.41 -1.23 -5.60
N ASN A 92 -11.57 -2.05 -6.22
CA ASN A 92 -11.14 -3.32 -5.66
C ASN A 92 -9.64 -3.52 -5.87
N PHE A 93 -8.91 -3.39 -4.77
CA PHE A 93 -7.46 -3.58 -4.69
C PHE A 93 -7.09 -4.76 -3.79
N GLU A 94 -8.05 -5.63 -3.41
CA GLU A 94 -7.80 -6.75 -2.51
C GLU A 94 -6.74 -7.71 -3.09
N ASP A 95 -6.77 -7.95 -4.40
CA ASP A 95 -5.81 -8.81 -5.08
C ASP A 95 -4.40 -8.23 -5.08
N LYS A 96 -4.28 -6.91 -5.23
CA LYS A 96 -3.00 -6.19 -5.14
C LYS A 96 -2.47 -6.22 -3.72
N ALA A 97 -3.31 -5.94 -2.73
CA ALA A 97 -2.94 -6.03 -1.32
C ALA A 97 -2.47 -7.43 -0.94
N LEU A 98 -3.20 -8.46 -1.39
CA LEU A 98 -2.85 -9.86 -1.16
C LEU A 98 -1.50 -10.21 -1.79
N ALA A 99 -1.23 -9.74 -3.00
CA ALA A 99 0.06 -9.95 -3.65
C ALA A 99 1.21 -9.30 -2.86
N VAL A 100 1.01 -8.08 -2.33
CA VAL A 100 2.01 -7.42 -1.49
C VAL A 100 2.25 -8.21 -0.19
N TYR A 101 1.22 -8.69 0.50
CA TYR A 101 1.41 -9.55 1.68
C TYR A 101 2.18 -10.83 1.35
N GLN A 102 1.84 -11.48 0.24
CA GLN A 102 2.53 -12.70 -0.21
C GLN A 102 3.99 -12.43 -0.57
N TYR A 103 4.27 -11.28 -1.17
CA TYR A 103 5.63 -10.83 -1.45
C TYR A 103 6.43 -10.63 -0.16
N ILE A 104 5.87 -9.95 0.85
CA ILE A 104 6.54 -9.81 2.16
C ILE A 104 6.84 -11.18 2.77
N GLN A 105 5.88 -12.10 2.75
CA GLN A 105 6.05 -13.43 3.35
C GLN A 105 7.09 -14.30 2.61
N SER A 106 7.24 -14.13 1.29
CA SER A 106 8.21 -14.88 0.49
C SER A 106 9.62 -14.28 0.56
N GLU A 107 9.75 -12.96 0.51
CA GLU A 107 11.05 -12.29 0.36
C GLU A 107 11.68 -11.80 1.65
N SER A 108 10.90 -11.49 2.70
CA SER A 108 11.46 -10.96 3.96
C SER A 108 12.36 -11.95 4.71
N LYS A 109 12.26 -13.25 4.39
CA LYS A 109 12.94 -14.37 5.11
C LYS A 109 12.66 -14.41 6.61
N VAL A 110 11.66 -13.64 7.08
CA VAL A 110 11.20 -13.60 8.46
C VAL A 110 9.75 -14.04 8.49
N PHE A 111 9.45 -15.00 9.35
CA PHE A 111 8.06 -15.42 9.54
C PHE A 111 7.28 -14.34 10.30
N SER A 112 6.20 -13.82 9.70
CA SER A 112 5.31 -12.84 10.34
C SER A 112 3.93 -13.46 10.57
N PHE A 113 3.56 -13.63 11.85
CA PHE A 113 2.21 -14.07 12.22
C PHE A 113 1.15 -13.06 11.76
N GLY A 114 1.47 -11.76 11.78
CA GLY A 114 0.58 -10.70 11.33
C GLY A 114 0.27 -10.81 9.85
N VAL A 115 1.31 -10.88 9.01
CA VAL A 115 1.17 -11.01 7.55
C VAL A 115 0.45 -12.31 7.19
N ASN A 116 0.79 -13.45 7.82
CA ASN A 116 0.09 -14.71 7.56
C ASN A 116 -1.40 -14.66 7.91
N SER A 117 -1.75 -14.03 9.04
CA SER A 117 -3.15 -13.85 9.43
C SER A 117 -3.90 -13.00 8.40
N LYS A 118 -3.29 -11.91 7.91
CA LYS A 118 -3.85 -11.05 6.86
C LYS A 118 -4.05 -11.80 5.54
N ILE A 119 -3.08 -12.61 5.11
CA ILE A 119 -3.19 -13.48 3.93
C ILE A 119 -4.36 -14.46 4.09
N ALA A 120 -4.47 -15.12 5.25
CA ALA A 120 -5.53 -16.08 5.51
C ALA A 120 -6.92 -15.41 5.50
N SER A 121 -7.06 -14.26 6.18
CA SER A 121 -8.31 -13.49 6.19
C SER A 121 -8.71 -12.99 4.80
N ALA A 122 -7.76 -12.53 3.99
CA ALA A 122 -8.04 -12.09 2.62
C ALA A 122 -8.54 -13.25 1.74
N LYS A 123 -7.90 -14.43 1.85
CA LYS A 123 -8.31 -15.62 1.08
C LYS A 123 -9.67 -16.17 1.51
N ALA A 124 -10.05 -16.02 2.78
CA ALA A 124 -11.32 -16.51 3.31
C ALA A 124 -12.55 -15.68 2.87
N LYS A 125 -12.34 -14.47 2.33
CA LYS A 125 -13.42 -13.61 1.81
C LYS A 125 -13.80 -13.90 0.35
N LYS A 126 -12.98 -14.66 -0.37
CA LYS A 126 -13.24 -15.12 -1.75
C LYS A 126 -14.06 -16.40 -1.74
#